data_AF-A0A1R0GWN2-F1
#
_entry.id   AF-A0A1R0GWN2-F1
#
_cell.length_a   1.000
_cell.length_b   1.000
_cell.length_c   1.000
_cell.angle_alpha   90.00
_cell.angle_beta   90.00
_cell.angle_gamma   90.00
#
_symmetry.space_group_name_H-M   'P 1'
#
loop_
_entity.id
_entity.type
_entity.pdbx_description
1 polymer ?
#
loop_
_entity_poly.entity_id
_entity_poly.type
_entity_poly.pdbx_seq_one_letter_code
_entity_poly.pdbx_strand_id
1 'polypeptide(L)'
;MESLTSIEVDLFKSRLSEEEKRDIVRSSPRTVAMVYTPPPINDAATAPIKKIDTAYYNLQAFLPQATRPVYYYVHQLLQDEPEVSIFDPRFFFASKNKATALRRM
;
A
#
# COMPACT_ATOMS: atom_id res chain seq x y z
N MET A 1 17.06 12.19 11.48
CA MET A 1 15.75 11.73 10.98
C MET A 1 16.02 10.55 10.06
N GLU A 2 16.11 9.32 10.59
CA GLU A 2 16.59 8.15 9.83
C GLU A 2 15.86 6.85 10.22
N SER A 3 14.57 6.91 10.61
CA SER A 3 13.88 5.75 11.19
C SER A 3 12.85 5.07 10.28
N LEU A 4 12.38 5.73 9.22
CA LEU A 4 11.29 5.18 8.39
C LEU A 4 11.78 4.26 7.25
N THR A 5 12.96 4.54 6.69
CA THR A 5 13.55 3.71 5.62
C THR A 5 14.03 2.36 6.15
N SER A 6 14.52 2.27 7.39
CA SER A 6 14.96 1.00 7.99
C SER A 6 13.80 0.03 8.23
N ILE A 7 12.62 0.53 8.65
CA ILE A 7 11.42 -0.28 8.90
C ILE A 7 10.85 -0.86 7.60
N GLU A 8 10.88 -0.10 6.50
CA GLU A 8 10.39 -0.57 5.21
C GLU A 8 11.25 -1.71 4.66
N VAL A 9 12.58 -1.58 4.77
CA VAL A 9 13.53 -2.55 4.22
C VAL A 9 13.44 -3.90 4.94
N ASP A 10 13.23 -3.91 6.25
CA ASP A 10 13.16 -5.15 7.03
C ASP A 10 11.82 -5.90 6.84
N LEU A 11 10.73 -5.16 6.58
CA LEU A 11 9.40 -5.73 6.38
C LEU A 11 9.26 -6.52 5.07
N PHE A 12 9.99 -6.12 4.02
CA PHE A 12 10.02 -6.83 2.74
C PHE A 12 11.03 -7.98 2.71
N LYS A 13 12.07 -7.92 3.54
CA LYS A 13 13.12 -8.95 3.62
C LYS A 13 12.77 -10.10 4.57
N SER A 14 12.08 -9.82 5.67
CA SER A 14 11.70 -10.84 6.64
C SER A 14 10.47 -11.63 6.17
N ARG A 15 10.66 -12.92 5.95
CA ARG A 15 9.56 -13.84 5.65
C ARG A 15 8.88 -14.22 6.97
N LEU A 16 7.83 -13.48 7.35
CA LEU A 16 7.00 -13.87 8.48
C LEU A 16 6.41 -15.27 8.24
N SER A 17 6.53 -16.15 9.22
CA SER A 17 5.87 -17.45 9.23
C SER A 17 4.34 -17.28 9.29
N GLU A 18 3.60 -18.29 8.84
CA GLU A 18 2.13 -18.27 8.93
C GLU A 18 1.61 -18.20 10.39
N GLU A 19 2.43 -18.58 11.36
CA GLU A 19 2.13 -18.42 12.78
C GLU A 19 2.26 -16.96 13.21
N GLU A 20 3.39 -16.32 12.88
CA GLU A 20 3.62 -14.89 13.18
C GLU A 20 2.58 -13.99 12.49
N LYS A 21 2.20 -14.31 11.25
CA LYS A 21 1.12 -13.58 10.55
C LYS A 21 -0.20 -13.69 11.30
N ARG A 22 -0.55 -14.89 11.78
CA ARG A 22 -1.78 -15.13 12.54
C ARG A 22 -1.75 -14.43 13.89
N ASP A 23 -0.61 -14.43 14.56
CA ASP A 23 -0.44 -13.74 15.83
C ASP A 23 -0.53 -12.23 15.71
N ILE A 24 0.03 -11.62 14.65
CA ILE A 24 -0.11 -10.18 14.39
C ILE A 24 -1.59 -9.82 14.16
N VAL A 25 -2.31 -10.61 13.35
CA VAL A 25 -3.74 -10.38 13.09
C VAL A 25 -4.57 -10.56 14.37
N ARG A 26 -4.22 -11.54 15.21
CA ARG A 26 -4.92 -11.85 16.46
C ARG A 26 -4.63 -10.85 17.58
N SER A 27 -3.40 -10.34 17.65
CA SER A 27 -2.97 -9.32 18.62
C SER A 27 -3.40 -7.91 18.24
N SER A 28 -3.68 -7.67 16.95
CA SER A 28 -4.24 -6.40 16.49
C SER A 28 -5.60 -6.15 17.15
N PRO A 29 -5.83 -4.95 17.72
CA PRO A 29 -7.14 -4.59 18.24
C PRO A 29 -8.17 -4.76 17.14
N ARG A 30 -9.23 -5.53 17.39
CA ARG A 30 -10.39 -5.53 16.50
C ARG A 30 -10.88 -4.09 16.43
N THR A 31 -10.97 -3.55 15.22
CA THR A 31 -11.66 -2.29 14.97
C THR A 31 -13.10 -2.48 15.44
N VAL A 32 -13.41 -1.99 16.63
CA VAL A 32 -14.80 -1.81 17.07
C VAL A 32 -15.44 -0.91 16.03
N ALA A 33 -16.57 -1.35 15.47
CA ALA A 33 -17.26 -0.63 14.41
C ALA A 33 -17.44 0.82 14.85
N MET A 34 -16.67 1.71 14.22
CA MET A 34 -16.83 3.13 14.46
C MET A 34 -18.19 3.49 13.91
N VAL A 35 -19.08 4.02 14.75
CA VAL A 35 -20.37 4.55 14.30
C VAL A 35 -20.08 5.82 13.50
N TYR A 36 -19.69 5.61 12.25
CA TYR A 36 -19.40 6.68 11.32
C TYR A 36 -20.72 7.14 10.71
N THR A 37 -21.08 8.39 11.00
CA THR A 37 -22.16 9.06 10.28
C THR A 37 -21.49 9.91 9.19
N PRO A 38 -21.43 9.43 7.93
CA PRO A 38 -20.80 10.18 6.86
C PRO A 38 -21.47 11.54 6.70
N PRO A 39 -20.71 12.62 6.41
CA PRO A 39 -21.29 13.91 6.10
C PRO A 39 -22.28 13.81 4.93
N PRO A 40 -23.41 14.55 4.95
CA PRO A 40 -24.42 14.54 3.89
C PRO A 40 -23.92 15.13 2.55
N ILE A 41 -22.64 15.52 2.49
CA ILE A 41 -22.00 16.12 1.32
C ILE A 41 -22.04 15.19 0.10
N ASN A 42 -22.04 13.86 0.32
CA ASN A 42 -22.17 12.87 -0.75
C ASN A 42 -23.57 12.86 -1.36
N ASP A 43 -24.61 13.14 -0.58
CA ASP A 43 -26.00 13.16 -1.05
C ASP A 43 -26.33 14.47 -1.78
N ALA A 44 -25.79 15.59 -1.29
CA ALA A 44 -25.95 16.92 -1.89
C ALA A 44 -25.09 17.16 -3.16
N ALA A 45 -24.17 16.26 -3.49
CA ALA A 45 -23.31 16.39 -4.66
C ALA A 45 -24.09 16.31 -5.98
N THR A 46 -23.79 17.21 -6.91
CA THR A 46 -24.42 17.24 -8.24
C THR A 46 -23.97 16.04 -9.10
N ALA A 47 -24.79 15.61 -10.05
CA ALA A 47 -24.50 14.46 -10.91
C ALA A 47 -23.12 14.50 -11.63
N PRO A 48 -22.62 15.66 -12.10
CA PRO A 48 -21.27 15.76 -12.66
C PRO A 48 -20.17 15.47 -11.62
N ILE A 49 -20.32 15.95 -10.38
CA ILE A 49 -19.36 15.72 -9.29
C ILE A 49 -19.29 14.23 -8.97
N LYS A 50 -20.45 13.55 -8.85
CA LYS A 50 -20.51 12.11 -8.59
C LYS A 50 -19.81 11.27 -9.67
N LYS A 51 -19.90 11.68 -10.95
CA LYS A 51 -19.20 11.00 -12.06
C LYS A 51 -17.68 11.12 -11.96
N ILE A 52 -17.17 12.32 -11.63
CA ILE A 52 -15.74 12.56 -11.46
C ILE A 52 -15.21 11.78 -10.25
N ASP A 53 -15.94 11.81 -9.13
CA ASP A 53 -15.59 11.09 -7.92
C ASP A 53 -15.55 9.57 -8.15
N THR A 54 -16.55 9.03 -8.86
CA THR A 54 -16.56 7.61 -9.25
C THR A 54 -15.35 7.26 -10.14
N ALA A 55 -15.00 8.12 -11.10
CA ALA A 55 -13.83 7.90 -11.95
C ALA A 55 -12.53 7.92 -11.14
N TYR A 56 -12.41 8.84 -10.19
CA TYR A 56 -11.28 8.93 -9.27
C TYR A 56 -11.17 7.68 -8.39
N TYR A 57 -12.26 7.24 -7.78
CA TYR A 57 -12.30 6.01 -6.99
C TYR A 57 -11.89 4.79 -7.80
N ASN A 58 -12.39 4.67 -9.04
CA ASN A 58 -12.02 3.57 -9.93
C ASN A 58 -10.53 3.58 -10.27
N LEU A 59 -9.92 4.75 -10.51
CA LEU A 59 -8.48 4.87 -10.72
C LEU A 59 -7.70 4.48 -9.45
N GLN A 60 -8.16 4.95 -8.29
CA GLN A 60 -7.55 4.61 -7.01
C GLN A 60 -7.63 3.11 -6.72
N ALA A 61 -8.70 2.43 -7.12
CA ALA A 61 -8.84 0.98 -7.00
C ALA A 61 -8.05 0.20 -8.07
N PHE A 62 -7.94 0.74 -9.29
CA PHE A 62 -7.25 0.11 -10.42
C PHE A 62 -5.72 0.15 -10.29
N LEU A 63 -5.16 1.28 -9.87
CA LEU A 63 -3.70 1.46 -9.80
C LEU A 63 -3.00 0.41 -8.91
N PRO A 64 -3.48 0.10 -7.69
CA PRO A 64 -2.92 -0.97 -6.88
C PRO A 64 -3.03 -2.33 -7.56
N GLN A 65 -4.14 -2.63 -8.25
CA GLN A 65 -4.30 -3.89 -8.95
C GLN A 65 -3.32 -4.04 -10.12
N ALA A 66 -3.17 -2.98 -10.93
CA ALA A 66 -2.27 -2.96 -12.07
C ALA A 66 -0.80 -3.08 -11.67
N THR A 67 -0.43 -2.53 -10.51
CA THR A 67 0.96 -2.52 -10.02
C THR A 67 1.29 -3.69 -9.09
N ARG A 68 0.29 -4.41 -8.57
CA ARG A 68 0.47 -5.55 -7.66
C ARG A 68 1.43 -6.63 -8.17
N PRO A 69 1.40 -7.05 -9.46
CA PRO A 69 2.35 -8.05 -9.95
C PRO A 69 3.81 -7.61 -9.85
N VAL A 70 4.08 -6.32 -10.08
CA VAL A 70 5.45 -5.77 -10.00
C VAL A 70 5.92 -5.74 -8.55
N TYR A 71 5.06 -5.29 -7.62
CA TYR A 71 5.40 -5.32 -6.20
C TYR A 71 5.57 -6.74 -5.67
N TYR A 72 4.77 -7.69 -6.16
CA TYR A 72 4.89 -9.10 -5.79
C TYR A 72 6.23 -9.70 -6.26
N TYR A 73 6.61 -9.44 -7.52
CA TYR A 73 7.91 -9.87 -8.05
C TYR A 73 9.09 -9.31 -7.23
N VAL A 74 9.06 -8.01 -6.91
CA VAL A 74 10.09 -7.36 -6.10
C VAL A 74 10.15 -7.97 -4.69
N HIS A 75 9.00 -8.24 -4.09
CA HIS A 75 8.94 -8.88 -2.78
C HIS A 75 9.53 -10.29 -2.81
N GLN A 76 9.22 -11.10 -3.81
CA GLN A 76 9.83 -12.43 -3.96
C GLN A 76 11.35 -12.33 -4.11
N LEU A 77 11.82 -11.41 -4.94
CA LEU A 77 13.25 -11.22 -5.18
C LEU A 77 14.01 -10.82 -3.90
N LEU A 78 13.44 -9.94 -3.09
CA LEU A 78 14.03 -9.54 -1.80
C LEU A 78 14.06 -10.67 -0.77
N GLN A 79 13.13 -11.63 -0.88
CA GLN A 79 13.12 -12.82 -0.02
C GLN A 79 14.12 -13.87 -0.46
N ASP A 80 14.28 -14.08 -1.76
CA ASP A 80 15.19 -15.07 -2.33
C ASP A 80 16.66 -14.58 -2.31
N GLU A 81 16.87 -13.27 -2.52
CA GLU A 81 18.19 -12.61 -2.56
C GLU A 81 18.27 -11.46 -1.53
N PRO A 82 18.39 -11.73 -0.22
CA PRO A 82 18.34 -10.68 0.81
C PRO A 82 19.50 -9.66 0.75
N GLU A 83 20.60 -10.04 0.11
CA GLU A 83 21.79 -9.20 -0.13
C GLU A 83 21.65 -8.24 -1.31
N VAL A 84 20.56 -8.36 -2.09
CA VAL A 84 20.37 -7.54 -3.28
C VAL A 84 20.25 -6.06 -2.91
N SER A 85 21.01 -5.22 -3.61
CA SER A 85 21.00 -3.77 -3.40
C SER A 85 19.66 -3.16 -3.83
N ILE A 86 19.15 -2.22 -3.04
CA ILE A 86 17.92 -1.46 -3.37
C ILE A 86 18.05 -0.58 -4.62
N PHE A 87 19.28 -0.37 -5.10
CA PHE A 87 19.58 0.34 -6.36
C PHE A 87 19.69 -0.59 -7.56
N ASP A 88 19.43 -1.89 -7.38
CA ASP A 88 19.37 -2.83 -8.49
C ASP A 88 18.34 -2.34 -9.54
N PRO A 89 18.70 -2.30 -10.83
CA PRO A 89 17.81 -1.87 -11.90
C PRO A 89 16.45 -2.59 -11.90
N ARG A 90 16.39 -3.82 -11.40
CA ARG A 90 15.16 -4.63 -11.25
C ARG A 90 14.12 -3.96 -10.33
N PHE A 91 14.54 -3.09 -9.41
CA PHE A 91 13.64 -2.38 -8.48
C PHE A 91 13.20 -0.99 -8.94
N PHE A 92 13.77 -0.48 -10.05
CA PHE A 92 13.56 0.91 -10.47
C PHE A 92 12.09 1.29 -10.70
N PHE A 93 11.30 0.37 -11.26
CA PHE A 93 9.88 0.61 -11.48
C PHE A 93 9.08 0.68 -10.17
N ALA A 94 9.38 -0.21 -9.22
CA ALA A 94 8.70 -0.22 -7.92
C ALA A 94 9.09 1.00 -7.06
N SER A 95 10.34 1.45 -7.14
CA SER A 95 10.84 2.61 -6.39
C SER A 95 10.32 3.94 -6.94
N LYS A 96 10.23 4.09 -8.28
CA LYS A 96 9.73 5.31 -8.94
C LYS A 96 8.27 5.61 -8.64
N ASN A 97 7.43 4.57 -8.51
CA ASN A 97 6.00 4.75 -8.24
C ASN A 97 5.69 5.13 -6.78
N LYS A 98 6.56 4.81 -5.81
CA LYS A 98 6.40 5.22 -4.40
C LYS A 98 6.66 6.72 -4.18
N ALA A 99 7.63 7.30 -4.88
CA ALA A 99 8.01 8.72 -4.74
C ALA A 99 6.89 9.70 -5.15
N THR A 100 5.98 9.27 -6.03
CA THR A 100 4.85 10.11 -6.49
C THR A 100 3.68 10.11 -5.50
N ALA A 101 3.57 9.09 -4.63
CA ALA A 101 2.52 9.00 -3.61
C ALA A 101 2.82 9.87 -2.37
N LEU A 102 4.10 10.03 -2.00
CA LEU A 102 4.53 10.83 -0.85
C LEU A 102 4.66 12.33 -1.12
N ARG A 103 4.48 12.79 -2.37
CA ARG A 103 4.57 14.22 -2.75
C ARG A 103 3.21 14.94 -2.75
N ARG A 104 2.16 14.31 -2.21
CA ARG A 104 0.78 14.84 -2.14
C ARG A 104 0.14 14.68 -0.74
N MET A 105 0.93 14.72 0.32
CA MET A 105 0.47 15.10 1.67
C MET A 105 1.08 16.45 2.01
#